data_AF-A0A836CDI2-F1
#
_entry.id   AF-A0A836CDI2-F1
#
_cell.length_a   1.000
_cell.length_b   1.000
_cell.length_c   1.000
_cell.angle_alpha   90.00
_cell.angle_beta   90.00
_cell.angle_gamma   90.00
#
_symmetry.space_group_name_H-M   'P 1'
#
loop_
_entity.id
_entity.type
_entity.pdbx_description
1 polymer ?
#
loop_
_entity_poly.entity_id
_entity_poly.type
_entity_poly.pdbx_seq_one_letter_code
_entity_poly.pdbx_strand_id
1 'polypeptide(L)'
;MDLALEVEGGSLVSASSYDMRHPPENIIDGKDSTFWSTTGGFPQEAIIKLKDTAGVSIQTITTVTTNVRRLEIEKSQGPGASRWEPVYSTVLDDTEGDIQLHSQSVRGVESSHIKIKLTSGWGEHASVHRVSVLGKLTGPVSTSGRPAAYRD
;
A
#
# COMPACT_ATOMS: atom_id res chain seq x y z
N MET A 1 -13.47 3.32 3.06
CA MET A 1 -13.27 2.99 1.64
C MET A 1 -11.94 2.27 1.51
N ASP A 2 -11.85 1.29 0.62
CA ASP A 2 -10.55 0.73 0.23
C ASP A 2 -9.97 1.59 -0.89
N LEU A 3 -8.85 2.24 -0.59
CA LEU A 3 -8.22 3.23 -1.46
C LEU A 3 -7.26 2.59 -2.46
N ALA A 4 -6.85 1.34 -2.23
CA ALA A 4 -5.96 0.60 -3.13
C ALA A 4 -6.74 -0.20 -4.17
N LEU A 5 -7.99 -0.58 -3.87
CA LEU A 5 -8.83 -1.41 -4.73
C LEU A 5 -8.99 -0.81 -6.13
N GLU A 6 -8.69 -1.60 -7.16
CA GLU A 6 -8.69 -1.16 -8.56
C GLU A 6 -10.07 -0.63 -8.99
N VAL A 7 -11.13 -1.35 -8.64
CA VAL A 7 -12.51 -1.01 -9.00
C VAL A 7 -12.95 0.33 -8.38
N GLU A 8 -12.30 0.74 -7.29
CA GLU A 8 -12.54 2.00 -6.61
C GLU A 8 -11.68 3.15 -7.15
N GLY A 9 -10.75 2.87 -8.07
CA GLY A 9 -9.86 3.85 -8.69
C GLY A 9 -8.43 3.83 -8.16
N GLY A 10 -8.05 2.85 -7.34
CA GLY A 10 -6.65 2.56 -7.06
C GLY A 10 -5.95 2.00 -8.31
N SER A 11 -4.62 2.15 -8.40
CA SER A 11 -3.88 1.62 -9.55
C SER A 11 -2.47 1.21 -9.18
N LEU A 12 -2.00 0.10 -9.73
CA LEU A 12 -0.59 -0.28 -9.69
C LEU A 12 0.24 0.69 -10.56
N VAL A 13 1.33 1.20 -10.01
CA VAL A 13 2.26 2.10 -10.72
C VAL A 13 3.47 1.34 -11.24
N SER A 14 4.05 0.50 -10.41
CA SER A 14 5.21 -0.33 -10.75
C SER A 14 5.35 -1.50 -9.79
N ALA A 15 6.08 -2.52 -10.23
CA ALA A 15 6.53 -3.62 -9.39
C ALA A 15 7.94 -4.06 -9.81
N SER A 16 8.68 -4.66 -8.89
CA SER A 16 10.05 -5.14 -9.11
C SER A 16 10.13 -6.39 -9.99
N SER A 17 9.03 -7.13 -10.12
CA SER A 17 8.95 -8.34 -10.93
C SER A 17 7.57 -8.52 -11.54
N TYR A 18 7.49 -9.31 -12.60
CA TYR A 18 6.27 -9.56 -13.36
C TYR A 18 6.23 -11.00 -13.86
N ASP A 19 5.22 -11.79 -13.45
CA ASP A 19 4.84 -13.07 -14.06
C ASP A 19 3.46 -12.86 -14.71
N MET A 20 3.33 -13.18 -15.99
CA MET A 20 2.09 -13.00 -16.75
C MET A 20 0.89 -13.80 -16.19
N ARG A 21 1.14 -14.90 -15.46
CA ARG A 21 0.09 -15.71 -14.81
C ARG A 21 -0.27 -15.19 -13.43
N HIS A 22 0.67 -14.48 -12.79
CA HIS A 22 0.55 -13.94 -11.44
C HIS A 22 1.00 -12.47 -11.41
N PRO A 23 0.34 -11.59 -12.19
CA PRO A 23 0.82 -10.23 -12.40
C PRO A 23 0.60 -9.36 -11.14
N PRO A 24 1.37 -8.29 -10.94
CA PRO A 24 1.30 -7.48 -9.72
C PRO A 24 -0.04 -6.75 -9.51
N GLU A 25 -0.82 -6.55 -10.57
CA GLU A 25 -2.17 -5.97 -10.50
C GLU A 25 -3.13 -6.82 -9.66
N ASN A 26 -2.86 -8.13 -9.54
CA ASN A 26 -3.65 -9.02 -8.70
C ASN A 26 -3.71 -8.56 -7.23
N ILE A 27 -2.70 -7.84 -6.72
CA ILE A 27 -2.69 -7.42 -5.31
C ILE A 27 -3.78 -6.39 -4.97
N ILE A 28 -4.40 -5.77 -5.99
CA ILE A 28 -5.44 -4.75 -5.82
C ILE A 28 -6.77 -5.12 -6.51
N ASP A 29 -6.95 -6.37 -6.93
CA ASP A 29 -8.16 -6.81 -7.65
C ASP A 29 -9.33 -7.21 -6.71
N GLY A 30 -9.08 -7.20 -5.40
CA GLY A 30 -10.05 -7.51 -4.34
C GLY A 30 -10.22 -9.00 -4.02
N LYS A 31 -9.46 -9.90 -4.64
CA LYS A 31 -9.56 -11.35 -4.45
C LYS A 31 -8.36 -11.89 -3.69
N ASP A 32 -8.58 -12.93 -2.89
CA ASP A 32 -7.49 -13.65 -2.21
C ASP A 32 -6.98 -14.85 -3.02
N SER A 33 -7.71 -15.24 -4.06
CA SER A 33 -7.41 -16.39 -4.92
C SER A 33 -6.42 -16.08 -6.05
N THR A 34 -6.25 -14.81 -6.38
CA THR A 34 -5.25 -14.30 -7.31
C THR A 34 -4.08 -13.72 -6.50
N PHE A 35 -2.90 -13.65 -7.11
CA PHE A 35 -1.73 -13.14 -6.41
C PHE A 35 -0.66 -12.64 -7.38
N TRP A 36 0.18 -11.75 -6.89
CA TRP A 36 1.48 -11.44 -7.45
C TRP A 36 2.51 -12.44 -6.94
N SER A 37 3.24 -13.08 -7.85
CA SER A 37 4.38 -13.92 -7.49
C SER A 37 5.68 -13.15 -7.66
N THR A 38 6.55 -13.17 -6.65
CA THR A 38 7.90 -12.65 -6.82
C THR A 38 8.78 -13.63 -7.61
N THR A 39 9.71 -13.11 -8.41
CA THR A 39 10.62 -13.93 -9.23
C THR A 39 11.90 -14.36 -8.50
N GLY A 40 11.88 -14.35 -7.16
CA GLY A 40 13.04 -14.64 -6.31
C GLY A 40 13.97 -13.43 -6.14
N GLY A 41 14.81 -13.49 -5.11
CA GLY A 41 15.69 -12.37 -4.70
C GLY A 41 14.92 -11.26 -3.97
N PHE A 42 15.51 -10.70 -2.91
CA PHE A 42 14.94 -9.59 -2.14
C PHE A 42 15.89 -8.38 -2.19
N PRO A 43 15.38 -7.14 -2.14
CA PRO A 43 13.98 -6.77 -1.92
C PRO A 43 13.09 -6.92 -3.16
N GLN A 44 11.79 -7.11 -2.93
CA GLN A 44 10.75 -7.00 -3.95
C GLN A 44 9.77 -5.91 -3.51
N GLU A 45 9.32 -5.07 -4.43
CA GLU A 45 8.42 -3.96 -4.11
C GLU A 45 7.34 -3.74 -5.17
N ALA A 46 6.18 -3.25 -4.72
CA ALA A 46 5.13 -2.76 -5.60
C ALA A 46 4.65 -1.39 -5.10
N ILE A 47 4.44 -0.47 -6.03
CA ILE A 47 3.94 0.87 -5.77
C ILE A 47 2.48 0.95 -6.21
N ILE A 48 1.62 1.35 -5.29
CA ILE A 48 0.19 1.52 -5.51
C ILE A 48 -0.15 2.99 -5.35
N LYS A 49 -0.78 3.57 -6.37
CA LYS A 49 -1.43 4.88 -6.28
C LYS A 49 -2.83 4.69 -5.71
N LEU A 50 -3.14 5.47 -4.69
CA LEU A 50 -4.43 5.43 -4.03
C LEU A 50 -5.47 6.23 -4.81
N LYS A 51 -6.74 5.81 -4.69
CA LYS A 51 -7.89 6.60 -5.07
C LYS A 51 -7.82 8.00 -4.45
N ASP A 52 -8.21 9.01 -5.21
CA ASP A 52 -8.38 10.40 -4.75
C ASP A 52 -7.15 10.96 -4.02
N THR A 53 -6.05 11.14 -4.75
CA THR A 53 -4.73 11.52 -4.19
C THR A 53 -4.67 12.84 -3.40
N ALA A 54 -5.74 13.63 -3.39
CA ALA A 54 -5.86 14.88 -2.64
C ALA A 54 -6.73 14.68 -1.39
N GLY A 55 -6.11 14.76 -0.21
CA GLY A 55 -6.83 14.69 1.07
C GLY A 55 -7.29 13.29 1.42
N VAL A 56 -6.37 12.33 1.47
CA VAL A 56 -6.62 10.96 1.94
C VAL A 56 -5.92 10.73 3.26
N SER A 57 -6.63 10.17 4.23
CA SER A 57 -6.09 9.73 5.51
C SER A 57 -6.27 8.22 5.66
N ILE A 58 -5.16 7.49 5.63
CA ILE A 58 -5.09 6.05 5.84
C ILE A 58 -5.30 5.74 7.32
N GLN A 59 -6.14 4.74 7.58
CA GLN A 59 -6.45 4.25 8.92
C GLN A 59 -5.84 2.88 9.16
N THR A 60 -6.00 1.97 8.20
CA THR A 60 -5.56 0.57 8.32
C THR A 60 -5.01 0.09 7.00
N ILE A 61 -3.92 -0.68 7.07
CA ILE A 61 -3.35 -1.39 5.93
C ILE A 61 -3.42 -2.89 6.25
N THR A 62 -4.02 -3.66 5.35
CA THR A 62 -4.12 -5.12 5.46
C THR A 62 -3.44 -5.77 4.27
N THR A 63 -2.61 -6.76 4.53
CA THR A 63 -1.95 -7.58 3.50
C THR A 63 -2.29 -9.05 3.68
N VAL A 64 -2.52 -9.74 2.57
CA VAL A 64 -2.63 -11.20 2.49
C VAL A 64 -1.45 -11.69 1.68
N THR A 65 -0.61 -12.56 2.26
CA THR A 65 0.67 -12.99 1.67
C THR A 65 0.93 -14.48 1.90
N THR A 66 1.92 -15.04 1.21
CA THR A 66 2.52 -16.35 1.53
C THR A 66 4.04 -16.24 1.47
N ASN A 67 4.73 -16.93 2.39
CA ASN A 67 6.19 -16.98 2.50
C ASN A 67 6.91 -15.62 2.66
N VAL A 68 6.20 -14.56 3.03
CA VAL A 68 6.82 -13.28 3.37
C VAL A 68 7.33 -13.34 4.80
N ARG A 69 8.58 -12.91 5.03
CA ARG A 69 9.15 -12.80 6.38
C ARG A 69 9.20 -11.36 6.85
N ARG A 70 9.84 -10.46 6.10
CA ARG A 70 9.93 -9.03 6.46
C ARG A 70 9.12 -8.19 5.49
N LEU A 71 8.10 -7.53 6.01
CA LEU A 71 7.22 -6.62 5.28
C LEU A 71 7.46 -5.18 5.77
N GLU A 72 7.66 -4.27 4.84
CA GLU A 72 7.82 -2.85 5.07
C GLU A 72 6.80 -2.07 4.23
N ILE A 73 6.18 -1.07 4.84
CA ILE A 73 5.28 -0.14 4.17
C ILE A 73 5.88 1.25 4.21
N GLU A 74 5.97 1.87 3.04
CA GLU A 74 6.37 3.27 2.88
C GLU A 74 5.23 4.06 2.23
N LYS A 75 5.17 5.37 2.49
CA LYS A 75 4.21 6.30 1.90
C LYS A 75 4.90 7.36 1.05
N SER A 76 4.17 7.90 0.09
CA SER A 76 4.57 9.09 -0.64
C SER A 76 3.41 10.03 -0.95
N GLN A 77 3.69 11.33 -0.92
CA GLN A 77 2.74 12.38 -1.25
C GLN A 77 3.10 13.07 -2.57
N GLY A 78 2.08 13.50 -3.29
CA GLY A 78 2.23 14.22 -4.54
C GLY A 78 2.18 13.34 -5.80
N PRO A 79 2.17 13.96 -6.98
CA PRO A 79 1.81 13.29 -8.23
C PRO A 79 2.83 12.25 -8.73
N GLY A 80 4.09 12.33 -8.27
CA GLY A 80 5.18 11.50 -8.80
C GLY A 80 5.79 10.50 -7.81
N ALA A 81 5.25 10.38 -6.58
CA ALA A 81 5.77 9.48 -5.55
C ALA A 81 7.32 9.55 -5.36
N SER A 82 7.89 10.76 -5.32
CA SER A 82 9.34 10.97 -5.39
C SER A 82 10.09 10.83 -4.07
N ARG A 83 9.39 10.91 -2.94
CA ARG A 83 9.98 10.79 -1.59
C ARG A 83 9.20 9.79 -0.76
N TRP A 84 9.91 8.77 -0.28
CA TRP A 84 9.35 7.68 0.51
C TRP A 84 9.62 7.88 1.99
N GLU A 85 8.57 7.80 2.80
CA GLU A 85 8.66 7.85 4.26
C GLU A 85 8.18 6.51 4.84
N PRO A 86 8.89 5.93 5.81
CA PRO A 86 8.44 4.69 6.44
C PRO A 86 7.12 4.90 7.19
N VAL A 87 6.21 3.94 7.04
CA VAL A 87 4.96 3.87 7.82
C VAL A 87 5.13 2.84 8.93
N TYR A 88 5.51 1.61 8.57
CA TYR A 88 5.87 0.57 9.53
C TYR A 88 6.73 -0.53 8.88
N SER A 89 7.35 -1.35 9.73
CA SER A 89 8.05 -2.59 9.37
C SER A 89 7.63 -3.68 10.34
N THR A 90 7.39 -4.89 9.84
CA THR A 90 6.99 -6.04 10.65
C THR A 90 7.65 -7.33 10.17
N VAL A 91 7.68 -8.32 11.05
CA VAL A 91 8.04 -9.70 10.72
C VAL A 91 6.76 -10.54 10.77
N LEU A 92 6.46 -11.28 9.70
CA LEU A 92 5.33 -12.18 9.63
C LEU A 92 5.76 -13.60 10.01
N ASP A 93 4.85 -14.34 10.63
CA ASP A 93 5.11 -15.71 11.10
C ASP A 93 5.39 -16.66 9.93
N ASP A 94 6.25 -17.65 10.18
CA ASP A 94 6.38 -18.77 9.25
C ASP A 94 5.13 -19.64 9.37
N THR A 95 4.43 -19.79 8.25
CA THR A 95 3.18 -20.54 8.15
C THR A 95 3.33 -21.78 7.28
N GLU A 96 4.58 -22.19 7.01
CA GLU A 96 4.92 -23.38 6.21
C GLU A 96 4.24 -23.40 4.82
N GLY A 97 4.05 -22.21 4.23
CA GLY A 97 3.43 -22.04 2.92
C GLY A 97 1.93 -21.72 2.93
N ASP A 98 1.30 -21.64 4.11
CA ASP A 98 -0.09 -21.18 4.22
C ASP A 98 -0.23 -19.65 4.06
N ILE A 99 -1.49 -19.18 4.12
CA ILE A 99 -1.83 -17.76 4.03
C ILE A 99 -1.46 -17.03 5.32
N GLN A 100 -0.81 -15.88 5.16
CA GLN A 100 -0.50 -14.92 6.21
C GLN A 100 -1.44 -13.71 6.07
N LEU A 101 -2.24 -13.44 7.10
CA LEU A 101 -3.07 -12.24 7.19
C LEU A 101 -2.44 -11.26 8.19
N HIS A 102 -2.04 -10.09 7.73
CA HIS A 102 -1.53 -9.03 8.57
C HIS A 102 -2.36 -7.77 8.42
N SER A 103 -2.79 -7.16 9.54
CA SER A 103 -3.54 -5.91 9.55
C SER A 103 -2.94 -4.96 10.58
N GLN A 104 -2.56 -3.76 10.13
CA GLN A 104 -1.91 -2.75 10.95
C GLN A 104 -2.69 -1.43 10.89
N SER A 105 -3.09 -0.92 12.06
CA SER A 105 -3.64 0.42 12.21
C SER A 105 -2.51 1.46 12.18
N VAL A 106 -2.62 2.45 11.30
CA VAL A 106 -1.62 3.51 11.07
C VAL A 106 -2.19 4.93 11.25
N ARG A 107 -3.43 5.05 11.76
CA ARG A 107 -4.21 6.27 12.08
C ARG A 107 -3.58 7.60 11.65
N GLY A 108 -4.14 8.21 10.61
CA GLY A 108 -3.84 9.60 10.26
C GLY A 108 -2.71 9.76 9.26
N VAL A 109 -2.25 8.65 8.66
CA VAL A 109 -1.22 8.71 7.62
C VAL A 109 -1.80 9.29 6.34
N GLU A 110 -1.40 10.53 6.03
CA GLU A 110 -1.75 11.15 4.77
C GLU A 110 -0.85 10.67 3.64
N SER A 111 -1.44 10.14 2.57
CA SER A 111 -0.67 9.62 1.45
C SER A 111 -1.46 9.63 0.14
N SER A 112 -0.72 9.74 -0.96
CA SER A 112 -1.23 9.52 -2.33
C SER A 112 -0.78 8.17 -2.89
N HIS A 113 0.33 7.63 -2.38
CA HIS A 113 0.93 6.38 -2.83
C HIS A 113 1.42 5.57 -1.64
N ILE A 114 1.29 4.26 -1.73
CA ILE A 114 1.97 3.34 -0.82
C ILE A 114 2.94 2.48 -1.60
N LYS A 115 4.02 2.08 -0.94
CA LYS A 115 4.92 1.06 -1.42
C LYS A 115 4.91 -0.08 -0.42
N ILE A 116 4.61 -1.28 -0.92
CA ILE A 116 4.87 -2.52 -0.18
C ILE A 116 6.28 -2.97 -0.55
N LYS A 117 7.08 -3.35 0.46
CA LYS A 117 8.44 -3.85 0.26
C LYS A 117 8.63 -5.12 1.07
N LEU A 118 8.91 -6.21 0.36
CA LEU A 118 9.29 -7.50 0.93
C LEU A 118 10.81 -7.52 0.97
N THR A 119 11.40 -7.45 2.15
CA THR A 119 12.87 -7.41 2.31
C THR A 119 13.46 -8.77 2.66
N SER A 120 12.63 -9.74 3.04
CA SER A 120 12.99 -11.17 3.11
C SER A 120 11.75 -12.07 3.08
N GLY A 121 11.96 -13.33 2.72
CA GLY A 121 10.97 -14.41 2.76
C GLY A 121 11.39 -15.56 3.67
N TRP A 122 10.45 -16.46 3.95
CA TRP A 122 10.71 -17.76 4.57
C TRP A 122 11.23 -18.79 3.56
N GLY A 123 10.98 -18.55 2.27
CA GLY A 123 11.60 -19.23 1.15
C GLY A 123 12.23 -18.26 0.14
N GLU A 124 12.67 -18.79 -1.00
CA GLU A 124 13.25 -17.99 -2.09
C GLU A 124 12.21 -17.11 -2.79
N HIS A 125 10.96 -17.58 -2.81
CA HIS A 125 9.82 -16.92 -3.43
C HIS A 125 8.77 -16.57 -2.37
N ALA A 126 8.03 -15.51 -2.64
CA ALA A 126 6.89 -15.07 -1.84
C ALA A 126 5.77 -14.59 -2.77
N SER A 127 4.55 -14.54 -2.25
CA SER A 127 3.41 -14.00 -2.97
C SER A 127 2.68 -12.94 -2.14
N VAL A 128 2.08 -11.99 -2.85
CA VAL A 128 1.13 -11.04 -2.29
C VAL A 128 -0.20 -11.28 -2.97
N HIS A 129 -1.21 -11.65 -2.20
CA HIS A 129 -2.55 -11.95 -2.69
C HIS A 129 -3.39 -10.68 -2.73
N ARG A 130 -3.33 -9.88 -1.65
CA ARG A 130 -4.12 -8.66 -1.53
C ARG A 130 -3.42 -7.62 -0.68
N VAL A 131 -3.56 -6.36 -1.09
CA VAL A 131 -3.25 -5.16 -0.31
C VAL A 131 -4.52 -4.31 -0.23
N SER A 132 -5.04 -4.13 0.99
CA SER A 132 -6.21 -3.29 1.25
C SER A 132 -5.80 -2.10 2.09
N VAL A 133 -6.21 -0.90 1.66
CA VAL A 133 -5.87 0.36 2.32
C VAL A 133 -7.16 1.05 2.73
N LEU A 134 -7.58 0.81 3.96
CA LEU A 134 -8.75 1.46 4.50
C LEU A 134 -8.42 2.89 4.94
N GLY A 135 -9.16 3.84 4.40
CA GLY A 135 -9.03 5.25 4.77
C GLY A 135 -10.31 6.04 4.55
N LYS A 136 -10.16 7.35 4.70
CA LYS A 136 -11.22 8.35 4.48
C LYS A 136 -10.67 9.55 3.72
N LEU A 137 -11.54 10.24 2.98
CA LEU A 137 -11.26 11.56 2.45
C LEU A 137 -11.27 12.56 3.62
N THR A 138 -10.28 13.44 3.69
CA THR A 138 -10.17 14.50 4.68
C THR A 138 -10.82 15.81 4.23
N GLY A 139 -11.39 15.85 3.02
CA GLY A 139 -12.02 17.04 2.44
C GLY A 139 -10.99 18.14 2.12
N PRO A 140 -11.40 19.21 1.42
CA PRO A 140 -10.53 20.37 1.28
C PRO A 140 -10.26 20.96 2.67
N VAL A 141 -8.99 21.19 2.99
CA VAL A 141 -8.62 22.00 4.15
C VAL A 141 -9.32 23.34 4.01
N SER A 142 -10.30 23.60 4.87
CA SER A 142 -10.93 24.92 4.98
C SER A 142 -9.87 25.93 5.41
N THR A 143 -9.34 26.70 4.46
CA THR A 143 -8.52 27.89 4.77
C THR A 143 -9.42 29.07 5.13
N SER A 144 -10.38 28.88 6.05
CA SER A 144 -11.12 30.00 6.65
C SER A 144 -10.29 30.63 7.78
N GLY A 145 -9.24 31.34 7.38
CA GLY A 145 -8.36 32.10 8.26
C GLY A 145 -7.86 33.36 7.59
N ARG A 146 -8.77 34.21 7.09
CA ARG A 146 -8.46 35.62 6.84
C ARG A 146 -8.70 36.39 8.14
N PRO A 147 -7.69 36.98 8.79
CA PRO A 147 -7.94 38.12 9.66
C PRO A 147 -8.46 39.26 8.78
N ALA A 148 -9.54 39.90 9.23
CA ALA A 148 -10.12 41.06 8.59
C ALA A 148 -9.05 42.15 8.38
N ALA A 149 -9.02 42.71 7.17
CA ALA A 149 -8.35 43.98 6.95
C ALA A 149 -9.00 45.03 7.87
N TYR A 150 -8.22 45.63 8.76
CA TYR A 150 -8.60 46.89 9.37
C TYR A 150 -8.04 48.00 8.48
N ARG A 151 -8.94 48.77 7.89
CA ARG A 151 -8.65 50.05 7.26
C ARG A 151 -8.95 51.15 8.27
N ASP A 152 -8.09 52.17 8.15
CA ASP A 152 -8.10 53.52 8.71
C ASP A 152 -7.61 53.68 10.17
#